data_AF-A0A4S9SJB0-F1
#
_entry.id   AF-A0A4S9SJB0-F1
#
_cell.length_a   1.000
_cell.length_b   1.000
_cell.length_c   1.000
_cell.angle_alpha   90.00
_cell.angle_beta   90.00
_cell.angle_gamma   90.00
#
_symmetry.space_group_name_H-M   'P 1'
#
loop_
_entity.id
_entity.type
_entity.pdbx_description
1 polymer ?
#
loop_
_entity_poly.entity_id
_entity_poly.type
_entity_poly.pdbx_seq_one_letter_code
_entity_poly.pdbx_strand_id
1 'polypeptide(L)'
;FLDRFLELNAKEREGLDLELAIVIITDLSKTYTETSKSPMNGTCSPAPFQGRSAEGCFELLQEFAKDTRSEIDVEIFAILDERSGEDDTVCIVKASKRTGEIKTVRGALRQTDMSLVNLWVGNLNIEECSYELVD
;
A
#
# COMPACT_ATOMS: atom_id res chain seq x y z
N PHE A 1 -13.83 0.05 6.17
CA PHE A 1 -13.01 0.52 5.02
C PHE A 1 -11.94 -0.50 4.65
N LEU A 2 -11.07 -0.90 5.57
CA LEU A 2 -10.04 -1.93 5.29
C LEU A 2 -10.61 -3.26 4.78
N ASP A 3 -11.71 -3.75 5.36
CA ASP A 3 -12.35 -4.99 4.90
C ASP A 3 -12.84 -4.86 3.45
N ARG A 4 -13.43 -3.72 3.09
CA ARG A 4 -13.85 -3.42 1.71
C ARG A 4 -12.66 -3.36 0.76
N PHE A 5 -11.54 -2.75 1.18
CA PHE A 5 -10.31 -2.72 0.39
C PHE A 5 -9.79 -4.14 0.10
N LEU A 6 -9.74 -4.99 1.14
CA LEU A 6 -9.32 -6.38 1.02
C LEU A 6 -10.26 -7.18 0.12
N GLU A 7 -11.57 -7.05 0.30
CA GLU A 7 -12.56 -7.73 -0.53
C GLU A 7 -12.47 -7.34 -2.01
N LEU A 8 -12.27 -6.05 -2.31
CA LEU A 8 -12.16 -5.57 -3.68
C LEU A 8 -10.92 -6.13 -4.38
N ASN A 9 -9.76 -6.08 -3.72
CA ASN A 9 -8.50 -6.58 -4.31
C ASN A 9 -8.48 -8.12 -4.40
N ALA A 10 -9.13 -8.82 -3.47
CA ALA A 10 -9.30 -10.28 -3.55
C ALA A 10 -10.19 -10.68 -4.73
N LYS A 11 -11.30 -9.97 -4.95
CA LYS A 11 -12.21 -10.22 -6.09
C LYS A 11 -11.55 -9.97 -7.44
N GLU A 12 -10.72 -8.94 -7.57
CA GLU A 12 -9.98 -8.68 -8.83
C GLU A 12 -8.98 -9.81 -9.17
N ARG A 13 -8.60 -10.64 -8.20
CA ARG A 13 -7.74 -11.81 -8.41
C ARG A 13 -8.51 -13.13 -8.49
N GLU A 14 -9.84 -13.10 -8.35
CA GLU A 14 -10.65 -14.30 -8.40
C GLU A 14 -10.49 -15.02 -9.76
N GLY A 15 -10.11 -16.30 -9.72
CA GLY A 15 -9.82 -17.08 -10.93
C GLY A 15 -8.39 -16.96 -11.44
N LEU A 16 -7.56 -16.09 -10.85
CA LEU A 16 -6.11 -16.12 -10.98
C LEU A 16 -5.56 -16.96 -9.81
N ASP A 17 -4.72 -17.95 -10.07
CA ASP A 17 -4.10 -18.80 -9.02
C ASP A 17 -2.99 -18.01 -8.28
N LEU A 18 -3.36 -16.87 -7.72
CA LEU A 18 -2.45 -15.89 -7.15
C LEU A 18 -3.03 -15.35 -5.83
N GLU A 19 -2.31 -15.56 -4.74
CA GLU A 19 -2.63 -14.96 -3.44
C GLU A 19 -2.48 -13.42 -3.48
N LEU A 20 -3.15 -12.74 -2.56
CA LEU A 20 -3.04 -11.29 -2.37
C LEU A 20 -1.61 -10.95 -1.92
N ALA A 21 -0.92 -10.07 -2.64
CA ALA A 21 0.48 -9.73 -2.37
C ALA A 21 0.63 -8.41 -1.58
N ILE A 22 -0.35 -8.08 -0.72
CA ILE A 22 -0.32 -6.90 0.14
C ILE A 22 -0.13 -7.32 1.60
N VAL A 23 0.83 -6.68 2.27
CA VAL A 23 0.95 -6.70 3.73
C VAL A 23 0.33 -5.44 4.31
N ILE A 24 -0.64 -5.60 5.21
CA ILE A 24 -1.24 -4.48 5.95
C ILE A 24 -0.69 -4.46 7.37
N ILE A 25 -0.05 -3.35 7.71
CA ILE A 25 0.48 -3.11 9.05
C ILE A 25 -0.53 -2.26 9.83
N THR A 26 -1.22 -2.85 10.80
CA THR A 26 -2.14 -2.13 11.69
C THR A 26 -1.56 -1.89 13.08
N ASP A 27 -0.59 -2.71 13.52
CA ASP A 27 0.02 -2.65 14.85
C ASP A 27 1.42 -3.26 14.81
N LEU A 28 2.45 -2.43 15.01
CA LEU A 28 3.87 -2.82 14.95
C LEU A 28 4.37 -3.48 16.24
N SER A 29 3.59 -3.48 17.33
CA SER A 29 3.96 -4.13 18.59
C SER A 29 3.73 -5.65 18.58
N LYS A 30 3.10 -6.18 17.52
CA LYS A 30 2.74 -7.58 17.40
C LYS A 30 3.73 -8.33 16.51
N THR A 31 4.26 -9.43 17.03
CA THR A 31 5.07 -10.38 16.26
C THR A 31 4.14 -11.38 15.56
N TYR A 32 4.24 -11.50 14.23
CA TYR A 32 3.43 -12.44 13.45
C TYR A 32 3.94 -13.87 13.64
N THR A 33 3.44 -14.57 14.66
CA THR A 33 3.75 -15.99 14.89
C THR A 33 2.73 -16.93 14.23
N GLU A 34 1.59 -16.41 13.77
CA GLU A 34 0.50 -17.15 13.12
C GLU A 34 -0.17 -16.27 12.04
N THR A 35 -0.90 -16.90 11.10
CA THR A 35 -1.71 -16.21 10.09
C THR A 35 -2.78 -15.36 10.78
N SER A 36 -2.63 -14.04 10.76
CA SER A 36 -3.52 -13.15 11.50
C SER A 36 -4.90 -13.05 10.85
N LYS A 37 -5.96 -13.18 11.65
CA LYS A 37 -7.29 -12.70 11.26
C LYS A 37 -7.31 -11.16 11.26
N SER A 38 -8.10 -10.58 10.35
CA SER A 38 -8.27 -9.12 10.20
C SER A 38 -8.35 -8.43 11.56
N PRO A 39 -7.47 -7.45 11.85
CA PRO A 39 -7.38 -6.86 13.18
C PRO A 39 -8.51 -5.85 13.39
N MET A 40 -9.63 -6.33 13.93
CA MET A 40 -10.59 -5.51 14.66
C MET A 40 -10.03 -5.29 16.06
N ASN A 41 -9.45 -4.12 16.32
CA ASN A 41 -9.58 -3.36 17.57
C ASN A 41 -8.61 -2.16 17.52
N GLY A 42 -9.18 -0.97 17.30
CA GLY A 42 -8.43 0.28 17.24
C GLY A 42 -7.87 0.66 18.60
N THR A 43 -6.55 0.83 18.67
CA THR A 43 -5.89 1.56 19.76
C THR A 43 -5.53 2.96 19.27
N CYS A 44 -5.99 3.97 20.02
CA CYS A 44 -5.75 5.39 19.79
C CYS A 44 -4.30 5.82 20.09
N SER A 45 -3.33 5.31 19.34
CA SER A 45 -2.08 6.06 19.10
C SER A 45 -2.23 6.78 17.76
N PRO A 46 -1.73 8.02 17.57
CA PRO A 46 -1.59 8.56 16.23
C PRO A 46 -0.75 7.56 15.43
N ALA A 47 -1.32 7.04 14.34
CA ALA A 47 -0.60 6.11 13.50
C ALA A 47 0.66 6.83 12.99
N PRO A 48 1.83 6.18 12.95
CA PRO A 48 3.09 6.85 12.69
C PRO A 48 3.14 7.53 11.31
N PHE A 49 2.26 7.14 10.39
CA PHE A 49 2.08 7.69 9.04
C PHE A 49 0.98 8.77 8.94
N GLN A 50 0.19 9.00 9.99
CA GLN A 50 -0.96 9.89 9.93
C GLN A 50 -0.53 11.34 9.67
N GLY A 51 -1.13 11.96 8.64
CA GLY A 51 -0.85 13.35 8.25
C GLY A 51 0.52 13.57 7.58
N ARG A 52 1.26 12.50 7.26
CA ARG A 52 2.54 12.61 6.54
C ARG A 52 2.31 12.69 5.03
N SER A 53 3.24 13.35 4.34
CA SER A 53 3.31 13.30 2.88
C SER A 53 3.86 11.95 2.39
N ALA A 54 3.83 11.71 1.08
CA ALA A 54 4.44 10.52 0.49
C ALA A 54 5.94 10.43 0.79
N GLU A 55 6.65 11.57 0.77
CA GLU A 55 8.04 11.68 1.21
C GLU A 55 8.21 11.29 2.67
N GLY A 56 7.39 11.86 3.57
CA GLY A 56 7.45 11.56 4.99
C GLY A 56 7.13 10.09 5.31
N CYS A 57 6.26 9.45 4.51
CA CYS A 57 6.00 8.01 4.60
C CYS A 57 7.20 7.19 4.11
N PHE A 58 7.81 7.57 2.98
CA PHE A 58 8.98 6.88 2.42
C PHE A 58 10.20 6.94 3.34
N GLU A 59 10.49 8.10 3.93
CA GLU A 59 11.57 8.27 4.91
C GLU A 59 11.35 7.36 6.13
N LEU A 60 10.14 7.39 6.67
CA LEU A 60 9.78 6.60 7.84
C LEU A 60 9.82 5.08 7.57
N LEU A 61 9.37 4.63 6.39
CA LEU A 61 9.49 3.23 5.97
C LEU A 61 10.95 2.79 5.86
N GLN A 62 11.83 3.64 5.35
CA GLN A 62 13.26 3.34 5.27
C GLN A 62 13.91 3.23 6.66
N GLU A 63 13.56 4.12 7.58
CA GLU A 63 14.02 4.04 8.98
C GLU A 63 13.56 2.72 9.61
N PHE A 64 12.28 2.38 9.49
CA PHE A 64 11.76 1.12 10.02
C PHE A 64 12.42 -0.11 9.42
N ALA A 65 12.62 -0.14 8.10
CA ALA A 65 13.29 -1.27 7.45
C ALA A 65 14.72 -1.45 7.96
N LYS A 66 15.46 -0.35 8.18
CA LYS A 66 16.81 -0.39 8.75
C LYS A 66 16.81 -0.88 10.19
N ASP A 67 15.93 -0.34 11.03
CA ASP A 67 15.89 -0.63 12.47
C ASP A 67 15.48 -2.08 12.74
N THR A 68 14.54 -2.60 11.97
CA THR A 68 14.02 -3.97 12.11
C THR A 68 14.81 -5.00 11.29
N ARG A 69 15.73 -4.55 10.43
CA ARG A 69 16.38 -5.38 9.40
C ARG A 69 15.36 -6.08 8.49
N SER A 70 14.23 -5.42 8.24
CA SER A 70 13.19 -5.93 7.35
C SER A 70 13.64 -5.83 5.90
N GLU A 71 13.33 -6.88 5.12
CA GLU A 71 13.58 -6.94 3.67
C GLU A 71 12.39 -6.41 2.85
N ILE A 72 11.42 -5.76 3.50
CA ILE A 72 10.26 -5.18 2.82
C ILE A 72 10.71 -4.18 1.74
N ASP A 73 10.05 -4.24 0.58
CA ASP A 73 10.21 -3.19 -0.41
C ASP A 73 9.54 -1.91 0.10
N VAL A 74 10.35 -0.86 0.24
CA VAL A 74 9.91 0.47 0.68
C VAL A 74 9.82 1.45 -0.49
N GLU A 75 10.23 1.05 -1.69
CA GLU A 75 10.21 1.89 -2.88
C GLU A 75 8.87 1.86 -3.61
N ILE A 76 8.02 0.85 -3.36
CA ILE A 76 6.71 0.72 -3.99
C ILE A 76 5.67 0.44 -2.91
N PHE A 77 4.74 1.38 -2.71
CA PHE A 77 3.68 1.25 -1.70
C PHE A 77 2.43 2.06 -2.07
N ALA A 78 1.34 1.82 -1.34
CA ALA A 78 0.09 2.53 -1.50
C ALA A 78 -0.31 3.27 -0.22
N ILE A 79 -0.85 4.48 -0.35
CA ILE A 79 -1.38 5.28 0.75
C ILE A 79 -2.90 5.32 0.62
N LEU A 80 -3.58 4.82 1.66
CA LEU A 80 -5.01 4.95 1.85
C LEU A 80 -5.27 6.24 2.64
N ASP A 81 -5.83 7.24 1.99
CA ASP A 81 -6.19 8.53 2.58
C ASP A 81 -7.72 8.71 2.66
N GLU A 82 -8.19 9.86 3.16
CA GLU A 82 -9.64 10.14 3.28
C GLU A 82 -10.35 9.99 1.93
N ARG A 83 -9.71 10.45 0.84
CA ARG A 83 -10.25 10.35 -0.52
C ARG A 83 -10.45 8.91 -0.96
N SER A 84 -9.61 7.98 -0.51
CA SER A 84 -9.77 6.57 -0.86
C SER A 84 -11.12 5.97 -0.43
N GLY A 85 -11.76 6.54 0.60
CA GLY A 85 -13.12 6.18 0.98
C GLY A 85 -14.23 6.85 0.17
N GLU A 86 -13.93 7.99 -0.46
CA GLU A 86 -14.90 8.85 -1.16
C GLU A 86 -14.99 8.54 -2.65
N ASP A 87 -13.85 8.33 -3.32
CA ASP A 87 -13.76 8.25 -4.78
C ASP A 87 -13.26 6.90 -5.32
N ASP A 88 -13.09 5.91 -4.45
CA ASP A 88 -12.58 4.58 -4.80
C ASP A 88 -11.21 4.60 -5.51
N THR A 89 -10.35 5.56 -5.18
CA THR A 89 -8.96 5.60 -5.64
C THR A 89 -7.96 5.41 -4.49
N VAL A 90 -6.70 5.17 -4.82
CA VAL A 90 -5.59 5.04 -3.86
C VAL A 90 -4.39 5.82 -4.37
N CYS A 91 -3.59 6.40 -3.48
CA CYS A 91 -2.33 7.02 -3.88
C CYS A 91 -1.25 5.93 -4.01
N ILE A 92 -0.84 5.61 -5.23
CA ILE A 92 0.25 4.69 -5.51
C ILE A 92 1.55 5.48 -5.54
N VAL A 93 2.54 5.02 -4.81
CA VAL A 93 3.84 5.67 -4.67
C VAL A 93 4.94 4.79 -5.25
N LYS A 94 5.79 5.39 -6.08
CA LYS A 94 7.05 4.81 -6.54
C LYS A 94 8.16 5.77 -6.18
N ALA A 95 9.01 5.34 -5.24
CA ALA A 95 10.17 6.07 -4.78
C ALA A 95 11.46 5.42 -5.31
N SER A 96 12.56 6.15 -5.24
CA SER A 96 13.90 5.61 -5.49
C SER A 96 14.81 5.91 -4.31
N LYS A 97 15.35 4.88 -3.65
CA LYS A 97 16.40 5.03 -2.64
C LYS A 97 17.67 5.64 -3.21
N ARG A 98 17.92 5.43 -4.52
CA ARG A 98 19.13 5.88 -5.20
C ARG A 98 19.10 7.36 -5.52
N THR A 99 17.97 7.85 -6.05
CA THR A 99 17.84 9.25 -6.50
C THR A 99 17.08 10.13 -5.52
N GLY A 100 16.32 9.54 -4.58
CA GLY A 100 15.37 10.27 -3.73
C GLY A 100 14.11 10.71 -4.48
N GLU A 101 13.97 10.37 -5.77
CA GLU A 101 12.80 10.72 -6.56
C GLU A 101 11.57 9.98 -6.03
N ILE A 102 10.47 10.70 -5.89
CA ILE A 102 9.17 10.16 -5.51
C ILE A 102 8.16 10.58 -6.56
N LYS A 103 7.47 9.59 -7.11
CA LYS A 103 6.33 9.77 -7.99
C LYS A 103 5.08 9.22 -7.33
N THR A 104 3.97 9.91 -7.55
CA THR A 104 2.67 9.51 -7.05
C THR A 104 1.63 9.61 -8.16
N VAL A 105 0.71 8.66 -8.19
CA VAL A 105 -0.50 8.70 -9.03
C VAL A 105 -1.70 8.25 -8.22
N ARG A 106 -2.91 8.62 -8.66
CA ARG A 106 -4.14 8.02 -8.14
C ARG A 106 -4.48 6.81 -9.00
N GLY A 107 -4.47 5.62 -8.42
CA GLY A 107 -4.91 4.39 -9.07
C GLY A 107 -6.25 3.90 -8.54
N ALA A 108 -6.86 2.92 -9.20
CA ALA A 108 -8.12 2.34 -8.76
C ALA A 108 -7.92 1.55 -7.45
N LEU A 109 -8.75 1.81 -6.44
CA LEU A 109 -8.67 1.15 -5.13
C LEU A 109 -8.73 -0.38 -5.26
N ARG A 110 -9.57 -0.89 -6.17
CA ARG A 110 -9.76 -2.33 -6.38
C ARG A 110 -8.56 -3.02 -7.04
N GLN A 111 -7.75 -2.29 -7.80
CA GLN A 111 -6.61 -2.86 -8.56
C GLN A 111 -5.26 -2.65 -7.86
N THR A 112 -5.27 -2.13 -6.63
CA THR A 112 -4.07 -1.74 -5.89
C THR A 112 -3.03 -2.85 -5.84
N ASP A 113 -3.44 -4.07 -5.44
CA ASP A 113 -2.53 -5.20 -5.31
C ASP A 113 -1.84 -5.56 -6.64
N MET A 114 -2.64 -5.68 -7.70
CA MET A 114 -2.14 -5.96 -9.05
C MET A 114 -1.21 -4.86 -9.54
N SER A 115 -1.54 -3.59 -9.30
CA SER A 115 -0.69 -2.45 -9.67
C SER A 115 0.65 -2.50 -8.93
N LEU A 116 0.66 -2.74 -7.61
CA LEU A 116 1.88 -2.84 -6.81
C LEU A 116 2.76 -4.00 -7.29
N VAL A 117 2.19 -5.18 -7.53
CA VAL A 117 2.92 -6.35 -8.05
C VAL A 117 3.51 -6.05 -9.42
N ASN A 118 2.71 -5.48 -10.33
CA ASN A 118 3.17 -5.18 -11.68
C ASN A 118 4.25 -4.09 -11.71
N LEU A 119 4.19 -3.11 -10.81
CA LEU A 119 5.26 -2.14 -10.62
C LEU A 119 6.53 -2.79 -10.11
N TRP A 120 6.41 -3.71 -9.16
CA TRP A 120 7.54 -4.42 -8.55
C TRP A 120 8.26 -5.32 -9.55
N VAL A 121 7.53 -6.09 -10.35
CA VAL A 121 8.12 -6.97 -11.37
C VAL A 121 8.51 -6.24 -12.66
N GLY A 122 8.16 -4.94 -12.78
CA GLY A 122 8.50 -4.09 -13.93
C GLY A 122 7.59 -4.27 -15.15
N ASN A 123 6.40 -4.86 -14.97
CA ASN A 123 5.38 -4.96 -16.02
C ASN A 123 4.67 -3.63 -16.28
N LEU A 124 4.62 -2.74 -15.29
CA LEU A 124 4.04 -1.41 -15.40
C LEU A 124 5.04 -0.33 -14.96
N ASN A 125 4.91 0.85 -15.54
CA ASN A 125 5.40 2.09 -14.98
C ASN A 125 4.32 2.75 -14.09
N ILE A 126 4.71 3.75 -13.29
CA ILE A 126 3.78 4.35 -12.33
C ILE A 126 2.68 5.15 -13.03
N GLU A 127 2.97 5.75 -14.18
CA GLU A 127 2.02 6.51 -14.96
C GLU A 127 0.87 5.62 -15.49
N GLU A 128 1.16 4.36 -15.85
CA GLU A 128 0.17 3.35 -16.26
C GLU A 128 -0.74 2.88 -15.12
N CYS A 129 -0.39 3.18 -13.86
CA CYS A 129 -1.27 2.90 -12.72
C CYS A 129 -2.31 4.01 -12.48
N SER A 130 -2.28 5.10 -13.25
CA SER A 130 -3.23 6.20 -13.11
C SER A 130 -4.65 5.76 -13.49
N TYR A 131 -5.61 6.07 -12.63
CA TYR A 131 -7.03 5.87 -12.88
C TYR A 131 -7.60 7.11 -13.56
N GLU A 132 -8.01 6.97 -14.82
CA GLU A 132 -8.84 7.96 -15.48
C GLU A 132 -10.29 7.74 -15.07
N LEU A 133 -10.90 8.75 -14.44
CA LEU A 133 -12.35 8.75 -14.24
C LEU A 133 -13.00 8.81 -15.63
N VAL A 134 -13.56 7.69 -16.06
CA VAL A 134 -14.48 7.70 -17.21
C VAL A 134 -15.77 8.32 -16.71
N ASP A 135 -16.01 9.58 -17.10
CA ASP A 135 -17.27 10.32 -16.88
C ASP A 135 -18.49 9.55 -17.43
#